data_AF-A0A4R1JXW8-F1
#
_entry.id   AF-A0A4R1JXW8-F1
#
_cell.length_a   1.000
_cell.length_b   1.000
_cell.length_c   1.000
_cell.angle_alpha   90.00
_cell.angle_beta   90.00
_cell.angle_gamma   90.00
#
_symmetry.space_group_name_H-M   'P 1'
#
loop_
_entity.id
_entity.type
_entity.pdbx_description
1 polymer ?
#
loop_
_entity_poly.entity_id
_entity_poly.type
_entity_poly.pdbx_seq_one_letter_code
_entity_poly.pdbx_strand_id
1 'polypeptide(L)'
;MASLLTNKLQEYNYPLLLLCFILMHINISYFIPNFLNASFFSICFVIVLFLVELYTYVITTRLQSVKLHLLDLVVLLFYGYIFVNNLFSNTDIFSEAFFEFSAVFCVYFIVRQSKISYSEIFSYLQFTAVSILFIESIYCFLQSNNMIPNLNSNYTIGGSYGHPAFTAISISILTPYIIQPLKKYTFRIICVKILIPLILIMFLIYNLKSRAALISVILSLTVIVALTKIKITNKVKFGISAFFIGLLVYLITFVKSDSSLGRIFIWKKCLAIIPENLFFGVGFGRFAFEYNKYQSLYFLELSDRTKESFLADYSESAFNEFFQLGVEMGLLGIAFLLALMICLFYFKDKNSLTKPFFNGVFWSFIPLFLGWSVLRYFPIGCFFFVGLALLSKQIRTEFVFNLNFKNKLPIKFISFSTVILAGLFIYNRAGYIAINWSIQNDKKPNYALNLSSAFSELQYSDRYIYKYCDFLIEKNDYKRAAFVAENSNKWLNSPALYHYLYRIHFERKEYKKAIKDLDYLINISPSKIYPKYALAKLYYSSGNKSKADSLTKEILKIKPKIINADVILMKEELKTYLNKNN
;
A
#
# COMPACT_ATOMS: atom_id res chain seq x y z
N MET A 1 -10.10 -30.22 -28.84
CA MET A 1 -10.11 -30.60 -27.41
C MET A 1 -9.33 -29.61 -26.54
N ALA A 2 -8.02 -29.39 -26.78
CA ALA A 2 -7.20 -28.46 -25.99
C ALA A 2 -7.73 -27.01 -25.96
N SER A 3 -8.15 -26.46 -27.10
CA SER A 3 -8.75 -25.11 -27.20
C SER A 3 -10.05 -24.97 -26.40
N LEU A 4 -10.87 -26.03 -26.37
CA LEU A 4 -12.16 -26.08 -25.68
C LEU A 4 -11.97 -26.19 -24.16
N LEU A 5 -10.95 -26.95 -23.73
CA LEU A 5 -10.54 -27.04 -22.33
C LEU A 5 -10.01 -25.70 -21.80
N THR A 6 -9.23 -24.96 -22.60
CA THR A 6 -8.80 -23.61 -22.23
C THR A 6 -9.92 -22.61 -22.12
N ASN A 7 -10.90 -22.65 -23.04
CA ASN A 7 -12.02 -21.73 -22.96
C ASN A 7 -12.83 -21.97 -21.68
N LYS A 8 -13.08 -23.25 -21.34
CA LYS A 8 -13.72 -23.60 -20.07
C LYS A 8 -12.90 -23.19 -18.86
N LEU A 9 -11.59 -23.45 -18.82
CA LEU A 9 -10.73 -23.02 -17.70
C LEU A 9 -10.75 -21.50 -17.52
N GLN A 10 -10.65 -20.73 -18.61
CA GLN A 10 -10.70 -19.27 -18.56
C GLN A 10 -12.07 -18.72 -18.13
N GLU A 11 -13.17 -19.43 -18.43
CA GLU A 11 -14.51 -19.10 -17.92
C GLU A 11 -14.60 -19.22 -16.39
N TYR A 12 -13.86 -20.13 -15.76
CA TYR A 12 -13.84 -20.29 -14.30
C TYR A 12 -12.79 -19.42 -13.59
N ASN A 13 -11.63 -19.20 -14.21
CA ASN A 13 -10.53 -18.46 -13.61
C ASN A 13 -10.89 -17.00 -13.29
N TYR A 14 -11.65 -16.35 -14.17
CA TYR A 14 -11.99 -14.94 -13.98
C TYR A 14 -12.99 -14.70 -12.83
N PRO A 15 -14.10 -15.45 -12.69
CA PRO A 15 -14.91 -15.43 -11.46
C PRO A 15 -14.09 -15.73 -10.20
N LEU A 16 -13.12 -16.64 -10.29
CA LEU A 16 -12.27 -17.02 -9.15
C LEU A 16 -11.31 -15.89 -8.76
N LEU A 17 -10.69 -15.21 -9.73
CA LEU A 17 -9.92 -13.99 -9.51
C LEU A 17 -10.76 -12.91 -8.79
N LEU A 18 -11.99 -12.72 -9.26
CA LEU A 18 -12.89 -11.73 -8.70
C LEU A 18 -13.44 -12.12 -7.31
N LEU A 19 -13.60 -13.41 -7.04
CA LEU A 19 -13.87 -13.91 -5.69
C LEU A 19 -12.69 -13.58 -4.77
N CYS A 20 -11.45 -13.74 -5.23
CA CYS A 20 -10.28 -13.34 -4.44
C CYS A 20 -10.30 -11.85 -4.11
N PHE A 21 -10.72 -10.98 -5.02
CA PHE A 21 -10.88 -9.56 -4.70
C PHE A 21 -11.87 -9.33 -3.56
N ILE A 22 -13.00 -10.06 -3.54
CA ILE A 22 -13.97 -9.99 -2.44
C ILE A 22 -13.32 -10.46 -1.13
N LEU A 23 -12.59 -11.59 -1.17
CA LEU A 23 -11.96 -12.17 0.02
C LEU A 23 -10.87 -11.27 0.63
N MET A 24 -10.19 -10.45 -0.16
CA MET A 24 -9.19 -9.50 0.34
C MET A 24 -9.76 -8.43 1.27
N HIS A 25 -11.05 -8.14 1.16
CA HIS A 25 -11.76 -7.20 2.04
C HIS A 25 -12.32 -7.87 3.29
N ILE A 26 -12.15 -9.18 3.44
CA ILE A 26 -12.51 -9.92 4.65
C ILE A 26 -11.26 -10.00 5.53
N ASN A 27 -11.12 -9.05 6.45
CA ASN A 27 -10.06 -9.08 7.43
C ASN A 27 -10.43 -10.00 8.60
N ILE A 28 -9.97 -11.25 8.52
CA ILE A 28 -10.24 -12.30 9.51
C ILE A 28 -9.58 -11.99 10.86
N SER A 29 -8.57 -11.11 10.92
CA SER A 29 -7.88 -10.79 12.18
C SER A 29 -8.77 -10.09 13.21
N TYR A 30 -9.90 -9.51 12.79
CA TYR A 30 -10.95 -9.01 13.69
C TYR A 30 -11.65 -10.13 14.48
N PHE A 31 -11.60 -11.37 14.00
CA PHE A 31 -12.26 -12.53 14.59
C PHE A 31 -11.27 -13.56 15.13
N ILE A 32 -10.08 -13.67 14.52
CA ILE A 32 -9.01 -14.59 14.91
C ILE A 32 -7.73 -13.79 15.15
N PRO A 33 -7.36 -13.51 16.42
CA PRO A 33 -6.14 -12.77 16.74
C PRO A 33 -4.91 -13.42 16.11
N ASN A 34 -3.99 -12.59 15.62
CA ASN A 34 -2.72 -13.00 15.01
C ASN A 34 -2.81 -13.82 13.71
N PHE A 35 -4.00 -14.07 13.15
CA PHE A 35 -4.10 -14.74 11.86
C PHE A 35 -3.39 -13.95 10.74
N LEU A 36 -2.75 -14.65 9.81
CA LEU A 36 -2.15 -14.02 8.62
C LEU A 36 -3.25 -13.34 7.82
N ASN A 37 -2.99 -12.11 7.34
CA ASN A 37 -3.99 -11.36 6.60
C ASN A 37 -4.47 -12.14 5.37
N ALA A 38 -5.77 -12.17 5.11
CA ALA A 38 -6.36 -12.81 3.94
C ALA A 38 -5.77 -12.27 2.62
N SER A 39 -5.28 -11.02 2.62
CA SER A 39 -4.55 -10.43 1.50
C SER A 39 -3.32 -11.26 1.08
N PHE A 40 -2.55 -11.79 2.04
CA PHE A 40 -1.36 -12.59 1.77
C PHE A 40 -1.68 -13.87 0.97
N PHE A 41 -2.71 -14.60 1.41
CA PHE A 41 -3.17 -15.81 0.71
C PHE A 41 -3.70 -15.47 -0.67
N SER A 42 -4.39 -14.32 -0.79
CA SER A 42 -4.96 -13.88 -2.05
C SER A 42 -3.89 -13.47 -3.07
N ILE A 43 -2.80 -12.83 -2.63
CA ILE A 43 -1.61 -12.52 -3.44
C ILE A 43 -0.99 -13.82 -3.97
N CYS A 44 -0.76 -14.79 -3.09
CA CYS A 44 -0.22 -16.09 -3.48
C CYS A 44 -1.13 -16.79 -4.50
N PHE A 45 -2.44 -16.76 -4.26
CA PHE A 45 -3.43 -17.33 -5.15
C PHE A 45 -3.42 -16.67 -6.54
N VAL A 46 -3.35 -15.34 -6.62
CA VAL A 46 -3.30 -14.61 -7.90
C VAL A 46 -2.05 -14.98 -8.71
N ILE A 47 -0.89 -15.13 -8.05
CA ILE A 47 0.35 -15.55 -8.72
C ILE A 47 0.22 -16.97 -9.26
N VAL A 48 -0.32 -17.91 -8.46
CA VAL A 48 -0.55 -19.29 -8.90
C VAL A 48 -1.55 -19.32 -10.07
N LEU A 49 -2.63 -18.55 -9.99
CA LEU A 49 -3.63 -18.45 -11.05
C LEU A 49 -2.99 -17.94 -12.36
N PHE A 50 -2.14 -16.92 -12.28
CA PHE A 50 -1.40 -16.42 -13.45
C PHE A 50 -0.48 -17.48 -14.04
N LEU A 51 0.25 -18.25 -13.22
CA LEU A 51 1.13 -19.32 -13.71
C LEU A 51 0.34 -20.44 -14.40
N VAL A 52 -0.84 -20.79 -13.87
CA VAL A 52 -1.76 -21.74 -14.51
C VAL A 52 -2.24 -21.19 -15.85
N GLU A 53 -2.64 -19.92 -15.92
CA GLU A 53 -3.05 -19.30 -17.18
C GLU A 53 -1.93 -19.25 -18.20
N LEU A 54 -0.72 -18.85 -17.78
CA LEU A 54 0.46 -18.82 -18.64
C LEU A 54 0.77 -20.22 -19.20
N TYR A 55 0.76 -21.25 -18.35
CA TYR A 55 0.94 -22.64 -18.76
C TYR A 55 -0.10 -23.07 -19.80
N THR A 56 -1.39 -22.78 -19.54
CA THR A 56 -2.47 -23.12 -20.48
C THR A 56 -2.36 -22.36 -21.80
N TYR A 57 -1.96 -21.08 -21.76
CA TYR A 57 -1.72 -20.25 -22.94
C TYR A 57 -0.59 -20.84 -23.81
N VAL A 58 0.55 -21.19 -23.19
CA VAL A 58 1.72 -21.78 -23.87
C VAL A 58 1.36 -23.07 -24.59
N ILE A 59 0.62 -23.97 -23.93
CA ILE A 59 0.26 -25.28 -24.50
C ILE A 59 -0.76 -25.14 -25.65
N THR A 60 -1.73 -24.25 -25.50
CA THR A 60 -2.85 -24.18 -26.45
C THR A 60 -2.56 -23.35 -27.69
N THR A 61 -1.81 -22.25 -27.55
CA THR A 61 -1.42 -21.41 -28.69
C THR A 61 -0.20 -21.95 -29.42
N ARG A 62 0.51 -22.92 -28.82
CA ARG A 62 1.83 -23.38 -29.26
C ARG A 62 2.81 -22.23 -29.48
N LEU A 63 2.58 -21.09 -28.82
CA LEU A 63 3.32 -19.84 -28.99
C LEU A 63 3.51 -19.41 -30.45
N GLN A 64 2.62 -19.75 -31.39
CA GLN A 64 2.87 -19.46 -32.82
C GLN A 64 3.02 -17.95 -33.11
N SER A 65 2.22 -17.12 -32.43
CA SER A 65 2.35 -15.66 -32.50
C SER A 65 1.87 -15.04 -31.19
N VAL A 66 2.65 -14.12 -30.63
CA VAL A 66 2.27 -13.30 -29.48
C VAL A 66 1.88 -11.91 -29.99
N LYS A 67 0.64 -11.50 -29.70
CA LYS A 67 0.13 -10.18 -30.09
C LYS A 67 0.17 -9.26 -28.87
N LEU A 68 0.92 -8.18 -28.96
CA LEU A 68 1.06 -7.18 -27.91
C LEU A 68 0.55 -5.82 -28.38
N HIS A 69 -0.19 -5.14 -27.52
CA HIS A 69 -0.51 -3.72 -27.66
C HIS A 69 0.59 -2.86 -27.05
N LEU A 70 0.67 -1.59 -27.42
CA LEU A 70 1.58 -0.63 -26.77
C LEU A 70 1.38 -0.60 -25.26
N LEU A 71 0.13 -0.66 -24.80
CA LEU A 71 -0.16 -0.70 -23.37
C LEU A 71 0.40 -1.97 -22.68
N ASP A 72 0.37 -3.13 -23.36
CA ASP A 72 0.98 -4.36 -22.84
C ASP A 72 2.51 -4.14 -22.68
N LEU A 73 3.15 -3.49 -23.65
CA LEU A 73 4.59 -3.17 -23.60
C LEU A 73 4.93 -2.17 -22.49
N VAL A 74 4.16 -1.10 -22.32
CA VAL A 74 4.38 -0.11 -21.24
C VAL A 74 4.27 -0.78 -19.87
N VAL A 75 3.27 -1.65 -19.67
CA VAL A 75 3.11 -2.42 -18.43
C VAL A 75 4.30 -3.36 -18.21
N LEU A 76 4.74 -4.10 -19.23
CA LEU A 76 5.90 -4.99 -19.13
C LEU A 76 7.20 -4.22 -18.82
N LEU A 77 7.43 -3.08 -19.48
CA LEU A 77 8.60 -2.24 -19.25
C LEU A 77 8.57 -1.65 -17.85
N PHE A 78 7.41 -1.23 -17.35
CA PHE A 78 7.30 -0.70 -15.99
C PHE A 78 7.61 -1.77 -14.94
N TYR A 79 7.07 -2.98 -15.09
CA TYR A 79 7.40 -4.09 -14.20
C TYR A 79 8.86 -4.51 -14.29
N GLY A 80 9.37 -4.66 -15.52
CA GLY A 80 10.75 -5.03 -15.78
C GLY A 80 11.73 -4.01 -15.20
N TYR A 81 11.40 -2.72 -15.30
CA TYR A 81 12.16 -1.65 -14.68
C TYR A 81 12.22 -1.80 -13.15
N ILE A 82 11.09 -2.04 -12.50
CA ILE A 82 11.04 -2.24 -11.03
C ILE A 82 11.83 -3.48 -10.62
N PHE A 83 11.69 -4.58 -11.35
CA PHE A 83 12.44 -5.81 -11.11
C PHE A 83 13.95 -5.60 -11.23
N VAL A 84 14.40 -4.97 -12.32
CA VAL A 84 15.82 -4.68 -12.55
C VAL A 84 16.35 -3.71 -11.51
N ASN A 85 15.60 -2.65 -11.20
CA ASN A 85 16.00 -1.69 -10.18
C ASN A 85 16.19 -2.37 -8.81
N ASN A 86 15.32 -3.30 -8.44
CA ASN A 86 15.44 -4.05 -7.19
C ASN A 86 16.66 -4.98 -7.14
N LEU A 87 17.06 -5.56 -8.27
CA LEU A 87 18.29 -6.35 -8.35
C LEU A 87 19.54 -5.51 -8.02
N PHE A 88 19.55 -4.22 -8.39
CA PHE A 88 20.70 -3.33 -8.19
C PHE A 88 20.66 -2.56 -6.87
N SER A 89 19.48 -2.31 -6.30
CA SER A 89 19.31 -1.45 -5.11
C SER A 89 19.47 -2.19 -3.77
N ASN A 90 19.97 -3.45 -3.79
CA ASN A 90 20.09 -4.34 -2.63
C ASN A 90 18.77 -4.49 -1.84
N THR A 91 17.63 -4.21 -2.47
CA THR A 91 16.31 -4.50 -1.92
C THR A 91 16.07 -5.99 -1.97
N ASP A 92 15.45 -6.53 -0.92
CA ASP A 92 15.00 -7.91 -0.97
C ASP A 92 13.88 -8.07 -2.02
N ILE A 93 14.17 -8.85 -3.06
CA ILE A 93 13.22 -9.22 -4.10
C ILE A 93 12.08 -10.07 -3.51
N PHE A 94 12.28 -10.63 -2.31
CA PHE A 94 11.26 -11.35 -1.56
C PHE A 94 10.48 -10.47 -0.57
N SER A 95 10.64 -9.14 -0.62
CA SER A 95 9.84 -8.21 0.19
C SER A 95 8.35 -8.31 -0.13
N GLU A 96 7.50 -8.10 0.88
CA GLU A 96 6.04 -8.15 0.74
C GLU A 96 5.54 -7.14 -0.30
N ALA A 97 6.10 -5.92 -0.30
CA ALA A 97 5.74 -4.88 -1.27
C ALA A 97 6.00 -5.31 -2.72
N PHE A 98 7.13 -5.97 -2.98
CA PHE A 98 7.44 -6.47 -4.33
C PHE A 98 6.48 -7.59 -4.74
N PHE A 99 6.12 -8.50 -3.82
CA PHE A 99 5.13 -9.55 -4.09
C PHE A 99 3.74 -9.00 -4.36
N GLU A 100 3.27 -8.04 -3.56
CA GLU A 100 2.01 -7.34 -3.77
C GLU A 100 1.97 -6.71 -5.16
N PHE A 101 3.00 -5.94 -5.49
CA PHE A 101 3.09 -5.31 -6.79
C PHE A 101 3.12 -6.35 -7.92
N SER A 102 3.95 -7.40 -7.81
CA SER A 102 4.01 -8.50 -8.79
C SER A 102 2.66 -9.16 -9.03
N ALA A 103 1.87 -9.38 -7.99
CA ALA A 103 0.53 -9.93 -8.14
C ALA A 103 -0.43 -8.94 -8.85
N VAL A 104 -0.27 -7.62 -8.68
CA VAL A 104 -1.04 -6.61 -9.44
C VAL A 104 -0.72 -6.70 -10.95
N PHE A 105 0.54 -6.94 -11.32
CA PHE A 105 0.90 -7.20 -12.73
C PHE A 105 0.32 -8.52 -13.24
N CYS A 106 0.29 -9.56 -12.40
CA CYS A 106 -0.36 -10.82 -12.75
C CYS A 106 -1.85 -10.61 -13.06
N VAL A 107 -2.56 -9.80 -12.26
CA VAL A 107 -3.96 -9.42 -12.51
C VAL A 107 -4.13 -8.81 -13.90
N TYR A 108 -3.27 -7.88 -14.30
CA TYR A 108 -3.34 -7.27 -15.62
C TYR A 108 -3.38 -8.32 -16.74
N PHE A 109 -2.44 -9.27 -16.72
CA PHE A 109 -2.33 -10.29 -17.76
C PHE A 109 -3.47 -11.31 -17.71
N ILE A 110 -3.93 -11.69 -16.52
CA ILE A 110 -5.10 -12.58 -16.37
C ILE A 110 -6.32 -11.96 -17.04
N VAL A 111 -6.62 -10.70 -16.69
CA VAL A 111 -7.77 -9.97 -17.27
C VAL A 111 -7.57 -9.78 -18.77
N ARG A 112 -6.38 -9.38 -19.21
CA ARG A 112 -6.03 -9.11 -20.61
C ARG A 112 -6.15 -10.33 -21.52
N GLN A 113 -5.85 -11.52 -21.02
CA GLN A 113 -5.89 -12.77 -21.78
C GLN A 113 -7.25 -13.47 -21.74
N SER A 114 -8.15 -13.05 -20.84
CA SER A 114 -9.45 -13.71 -20.72
C SER A 114 -10.28 -13.62 -22.00
N LYS A 115 -10.92 -14.73 -22.38
CA LYS A 115 -11.79 -14.83 -23.57
C LYS A 115 -13.26 -14.51 -23.28
N ILE A 116 -13.59 -14.24 -22.03
CA ILE A 116 -14.93 -13.87 -21.58
C ILE A 116 -15.39 -12.61 -22.29
N SER A 117 -16.69 -12.53 -22.61
CA SER A 117 -17.26 -11.35 -23.26
C SER A 117 -17.15 -10.12 -22.36
N TYR A 118 -16.99 -8.94 -22.97
CA TYR A 118 -16.93 -7.68 -22.22
C TYR A 118 -18.17 -7.47 -21.32
N SER A 119 -19.36 -7.82 -21.80
CA SER A 119 -20.61 -7.72 -21.04
C SER A 119 -20.62 -8.58 -19.78
N GLU A 120 -20.07 -9.80 -19.85
CA GLU A 120 -19.95 -10.69 -18.70
C GLU A 120 -18.89 -10.17 -17.73
N ILE A 121 -17.71 -9.77 -18.22
CA ILE A 121 -16.65 -9.16 -17.41
C ILE A 121 -17.20 -8.00 -16.60
N PHE A 122 -17.87 -7.03 -17.23
CA PHE A 122 -18.45 -5.90 -16.50
C PHE A 122 -19.56 -6.33 -15.52
N SER A 123 -20.29 -7.41 -15.80
CA SER A 123 -21.31 -7.93 -14.88
C SER A 123 -20.67 -8.53 -13.64
N TYR A 124 -19.57 -9.28 -13.78
CA TYR A 124 -18.81 -9.78 -12.65
C TYR A 124 -18.13 -8.66 -11.86
N LEU A 125 -17.54 -7.67 -12.54
CA LEU A 125 -16.94 -6.51 -11.87
C LEU A 125 -17.96 -5.70 -11.07
N GLN A 126 -19.17 -5.50 -11.61
CA GLN A 126 -20.27 -4.85 -10.88
C GLN A 126 -20.65 -5.67 -9.64
N PHE A 127 -20.77 -6.99 -9.77
CA PHE A 127 -21.05 -7.87 -8.64
C PHE A 127 -19.97 -7.76 -7.57
N THR A 128 -18.69 -7.89 -7.95
CA THR A 128 -17.54 -7.74 -7.05
C THR A 128 -17.52 -6.38 -6.35
N ALA A 129 -17.74 -5.29 -7.09
CA ALA A 129 -17.79 -3.94 -6.52
C ALA A 129 -18.91 -3.79 -5.48
N VAL A 130 -20.10 -4.30 -5.77
CA VAL A 130 -21.23 -4.25 -4.81
C VAL A 130 -20.97 -5.14 -3.60
N SER A 131 -20.38 -6.33 -3.78
CA SER A 131 -20.01 -7.23 -2.68
C SER A 131 -18.96 -6.60 -1.76
N ILE A 132 -17.93 -5.97 -2.31
CA ILE A 132 -16.90 -5.27 -1.53
C ILE A 132 -17.54 -4.12 -0.75
N LEU A 133 -18.37 -3.30 -1.42
CA LEU A 133 -19.08 -2.20 -0.76
C LEU A 133 -19.94 -2.69 0.41
N PHE A 134 -20.64 -3.81 0.22
CA PHE A 134 -21.46 -4.41 1.27
C PHE A 134 -20.61 -4.91 2.46
N ILE A 135 -19.49 -5.58 2.20
CA ILE A 135 -18.55 -6.04 3.24
C ILE A 135 -18.01 -4.86 4.04
N GLU A 136 -17.51 -3.82 3.38
CA GLU A 136 -17.01 -2.62 4.07
C GLU A 136 -18.10 -1.90 4.86
N SER A 137 -19.33 -1.88 4.33
CA SER A 137 -20.49 -1.33 5.05
C SER A 137 -20.76 -2.09 6.34
N ILE A 138 -20.66 -3.43 6.32
CA ILE A 138 -20.81 -4.26 7.53
C ILE A 138 -19.72 -3.93 8.54
N TYR A 139 -18.45 -3.88 8.13
CA TYR A 139 -17.36 -3.52 9.04
C TYR A 139 -17.57 -2.15 9.67
N CYS A 140 -17.87 -1.13 8.86
CA CYS A 140 -18.13 0.22 9.34
C CYS A 140 -19.33 0.28 10.29
N PHE A 141 -20.41 -0.45 9.99
CA PHE A 141 -21.60 -0.51 10.84
C PHE A 141 -21.33 -1.22 12.17
N LEU A 142 -20.64 -2.36 12.16
CA LEU A 142 -20.30 -3.10 13.38
C LEU A 142 -19.37 -2.27 14.28
N GLN A 143 -18.39 -1.57 13.68
CA GLN A 143 -17.47 -0.68 14.39
C GLN A 143 -18.19 0.55 14.95
N SER A 144 -19.09 1.18 14.20
CA SER A 144 -19.83 2.36 14.67
C SER A 144 -20.75 2.06 15.86
N ASN A 145 -21.23 0.82 15.98
CA ASN A 145 -22.05 0.35 17.09
C ASN A 145 -21.25 -0.34 18.20
N ASN A 146 -19.90 -0.27 18.16
CA ASN A 146 -18.99 -0.92 19.11
C ASN A 146 -19.19 -2.45 19.23
N MET A 147 -19.75 -3.12 18.21
CA MET A 147 -19.93 -4.58 18.21
C MET A 147 -18.62 -5.32 17.92
N ILE A 148 -17.72 -4.68 17.18
CA ILE A 148 -16.33 -5.13 16.99
C ILE A 148 -15.39 -3.96 17.26
N PRO A 149 -14.23 -4.19 17.91
CA PRO A 149 -13.24 -3.14 18.07
C PRO A 149 -12.59 -2.82 16.72
N ASN A 150 -12.07 -1.60 16.57
CA ASN A 150 -11.13 -1.33 15.49
C ASN A 150 -9.73 -1.80 15.89
N LEU A 151 -9.05 -2.55 15.02
CA LEU A 151 -7.68 -3.01 15.25
C LEU A 151 -6.67 -1.86 15.34
N ASN A 152 -6.98 -0.71 14.73
CA ASN A 152 -6.22 0.52 14.94
C ASN A 152 -6.87 1.35 16.04
N SER A 153 -6.22 1.44 17.20
CA SER A 153 -6.70 2.15 18.38
C SER A 153 -6.90 3.66 18.17
N ASN A 154 -6.33 4.24 17.11
CA ASN A 154 -6.46 5.67 16.82
C ASN A 154 -7.81 6.04 16.20
N TYR A 155 -8.60 5.06 15.75
CA TYR A 155 -9.83 5.31 15.01
C TYR A 155 -10.97 4.43 15.53
N THR A 156 -12.15 5.00 15.73
CA THR A 156 -13.35 4.24 16.08
C THR A 156 -13.88 3.43 14.91
N ILE A 157 -13.93 4.04 13.71
CA ILE A 157 -14.40 3.42 12.48
C ILE A 157 -13.23 3.38 11.49
N GLY A 158 -12.91 2.19 11.00
CA GLY A 158 -11.77 1.94 10.11
C GLY A 158 -12.06 1.01 8.94
N GLY A 159 -13.23 0.36 8.87
CA GLY A 159 -13.53 -0.69 7.89
C GLY A 159 -12.67 -1.93 8.08
N SER A 160 -12.54 -2.77 7.06
CA SER A 160 -11.68 -3.96 7.09
C SER A 160 -10.19 -3.61 7.18
N TYR A 161 -9.80 -2.43 6.67
CA TYR A 161 -8.43 -1.92 6.68
C TYR A 161 -7.98 -1.37 8.03
N GLY A 162 -8.91 -1.19 8.98
CA GLY A 162 -8.67 -0.54 10.27
C GLY A 162 -8.35 0.96 10.21
N HIS A 163 -8.18 1.53 9.02
CA HIS A 163 -7.90 2.94 8.82
C HIS A 163 -8.98 3.59 7.93
N PRO A 164 -9.72 4.61 8.41
CA PRO A 164 -10.87 5.14 7.71
C PRO A 164 -10.57 5.68 6.31
N ALA A 165 -9.38 6.26 6.11
CA ALA A 165 -8.98 6.73 4.78
C ALA A 165 -8.81 5.60 3.75
N PHE A 166 -8.16 4.47 4.10
CA PHE A 166 -7.99 3.36 3.15
C PHE A 166 -9.32 2.71 2.80
N THR A 167 -10.22 2.57 3.76
CA THR A 167 -11.59 2.11 3.52
C THR A 167 -12.36 3.06 2.61
N ALA A 168 -12.26 4.37 2.83
CA ALA A 168 -12.94 5.33 1.96
C ALA A 168 -12.38 5.33 0.52
N ILE A 169 -11.06 5.18 0.38
CA ILE A 169 -10.38 5.07 -0.92
C ILE A 169 -10.82 3.79 -1.65
N SER A 170 -10.85 2.66 -0.93
CA SER A 170 -11.17 1.36 -1.50
C SER A 170 -12.62 1.26 -1.98
N ILE A 171 -13.56 1.96 -1.34
CA ILE A 171 -14.94 2.08 -1.85
C ILE A 171 -15.08 3.15 -2.94
N SER A 172 -14.30 4.24 -2.92
CA SER A 172 -14.43 5.31 -3.93
C SER A 172 -14.02 4.85 -5.32
N ILE A 173 -12.98 4.00 -5.43
CA ILE A 173 -12.52 3.45 -6.73
C ILE A 173 -13.53 2.52 -7.40
N LEU A 174 -14.53 2.01 -6.65
CA LEU A 174 -15.57 1.11 -7.18
C LEU A 174 -16.62 1.85 -8.01
N THR A 175 -16.70 3.18 -7.90
CA THR A 175 -17.67 4.04 -8.59
C THR A 175 -17.80 3.74 -10.10
N PRO A 176 -16.73 3.75 -10.91
CA PRO A 176 -16.83 3.40 -12.33
C PRO A 176 -17.24 1.94 -12.56
N TYR A 177 -16.93 1.01 -11.65
CA TYR A 177 -17.25 -0.42 -11.77
C TYR A 177 -18.70 -0.75 -11.42
N ILE A 178 -19.37 0.10 -10.64
CA ILE A 178 -20.82 -0.02 -10.35
C ILE A 178 -21.66 0.36 -11.57
N ILE A 179 -21.18 1.28 -12.42
CA ILE A 179 -21.93 1.79 -13.57
C ILE A 179 -21.53 1.03 -14.84
N GLN A 180 -22.33 0.05 -15.26
CA GLN A 180 -22.01 -0.73 -16.47
C GLN A 180 -22.23 0.09 -17.75
N PRO A 181 -21.21 0.24 -18.62
CA PRO A 181 -21.32 1.01 -19.87
C PRO A 181 -22.20 0.33 -20.95
N LEU A 182 -22.47 -0.97 -20.84
CA LEU A 182 -23.00 -1.80 -21.93
C LEU A 182 -24.44 -2.30 -21.77
N LYS A 183 -25.14 -2.00 -20.66
CA LYS A 183 -26.52 -2.44 -20.44
C LYS A 183 -27.52 -1.29 -20.57
N LYS A 184 -28.61 -1.54 -21.29
CA LYS A 184 -29.83 -0.74 -21.17
C LYS A 184 -30.47 -1.09 -19.84
N TYR A 185 -30.68 -0.10 -18.99
CA TYR A 185 -31.27 -0.30 -17.68
C TYR A 185 -32.72 0.18 -17.67
N THR A 186 -33.63 -0.63 -17.12
CA THR A 186 -34.94 -0.15 -16.72
C THR A 186 -34.80 0.70 -15.45
N PHE A 187 -35.75 1.59 -15.18
CA PHE A 187 -35.73 2.46 -13.99
C PHE A 187 -35.49 1.68 -12.69
N ARG A 188 -36.18 0.54 -12.50
CA ARG A 188 -36.00 -0.34 -11.34
C ARG A 188 -34.56 -0.87 -11.22
N ILE A 189 -33.91 -1.22 -12.35
CA ILE A 189 -32.53 -1.70 -12.34
C ILE A 189 -31.55 -0.55 -12.06
N ILE A 190 -31.82 0.67 -12.55
CA ILE A 190 -31.02 1.87 -12.22
C ILE A 190 -31.08 2.13 -10.71
N CYS A 191 -32.27 2.12 -10.11
CA CYS A 191 -32.44 2.36 -8.68
C CYS A 191 -31.67 1.34 -7.84
N VAL A 192 -31.87 0.04 -8.12
CA VAL A 192 -31.29 -1.03 -7.29
C VAL A 192 -29.79 -1.23 -7.53
N LYS A 193 -29.34 -1.23 -8.79
CA LYS A 193 -27.94 -1.59 -9.11
C LYS A 193 -26.98 -0.41 -9.15
N ILE A 194 -27.48 0.83 -9.19
CA ILE A 194 -26.64 2.02 -9.33
C ILE A 194 -26.89 3.02 -8.21
N LEU A 195 -28.13 3.50 -8.03
CA LEU A 195 -28.40 4.58 -7.06
C LEU A 195 -28.17 4.15 -5.60
N ILE A 196 -28.66 2.97 -5.19
CA ILE A 196 -28.45 2.47 -3.81
C ILE A 196 -26.95 2.35 -3.48
N PRO A 197 -26.11 1.66 -4.29
CA PRO A 197 -24.66 1.62 -4.04
C PRO A 197 -24.01 3.00 -3.99
N LEU A 198 -24.39 3.94 -4.86
CA LEU A 198 -23.81 5.29 -4.86
C LEU A 198 -24.18 6.10 -3.60
N ILE A 199 -25.44 6.00 -3.14
CA ILE A 199 -25.86 6.62 -1.88
C ILE A 199 -25.07 6.04 -0.72
N LEU A 200 -24.88 4.72 -0.70
CA LEU A 200 -24.12 4.04 0.34
C LEU A 200 -22.63 4.45 0.34
N ILE A 201 -22.00 4.56 -0.83
CA ILE A 201 -20.63 5.10 -0.97
C ILE A 201 -20.55 6.51 -0.38
N MET A 202 -21.47 7.40 -0.76
CA MET A 202 -21.47 8.79 -0.27
C MET A 202 -21.66 8.85 1.25
N PHE A 203 -22.57 8.05 1.79
CA PHE A 203 -22.81 7.93 3.23
C PHE A 203 -21.56 7.45 3.99
N LEU A 204 -20.91 6.40 3.50
CA LEU A 204 -19.69 5.88 4.12
C LEU A 204 -18.54 6.88 4.06
N ILE A 205 -18.28 7.50 2.89
CA ILE A 205 -17.20 8.49 2.74
C ILE A 205 -17.41 9.69 3.67
N TYR A 206 -18.65 10.14 3.86
CA TYR A 206 -18.99 11.20 4.80
C TYR A 206 -18.57 10.83 6.24
N ASN A 207 -18.94 9.63 6.70
CA ASN A 207 -18.60 9.15 8.04
C ASN A 207 -17.09 8.87 8.22
N LEU A 208 -16.42 8.42 7.16
CA LEU A 208 -14.98 8.12 7.14
C LEU A 208 -14.11 9.38 6.96
N LYS A 209 -14.71 10.54 6.67
CA LYS A 209 -14.05 11.86 6.59
C LYS A 209 -12.87 11.94 5.61
N SER A 210 -12.90 11.16 4.51
CA SER A 210 -11.82 11.15 3.51
C SER A 210 -12.14 12.05 2.32
N ARG A 211 -11.41 13.18 2.20
CA ARG A 211 -11.60 14.15 1.12
C ARG A 211 -11.15 13.64 -0.24
N ALA A 212 -10.02 12.93 -0.29
CA ALA A 212 -9.49 12.37 -1.54
C ALA A 212 -10.48 11.37 -2.15
N ALA A 213 -11.09 10.52 -1.31
CA ALA A 213 -12.15 9.60 -1.72
C ALA A 213 -13.40 10.35 -2.23
N LEU A 214 -13.84 11.39 -1.52
CA LEU A 214 -14.98 12.21 -1.95
C LEU A 214 -14.75 12.88 -3.31
N ILE A 215 -13.57 13.49 -3.51
CA ILE A 215 -13.18 14.10 -4.78
C ILE A 215 -13.10 13.04 -5.89
N SER A 216 -12.55 11.85 -5.60
CA SER A 216 -12.52 10.71 -6.52
C SER A 216 -13.92 10.32 -7.02
N VAL A 217 -14.89 10.16 -6.11
CA VAL A 217 -16.28 9.83 -6.49
C VAL A 217 -16.90 10.94 -7.32
N ILE A 218 -16.76 12.20 -6.89
CA ILE A 218 -17.34 13.36 -7.57
C ILE A 218 -16.81 13.48 -9.00
N LEU A 219 -15.49 13.44 -9.20
CA LEU A 219 -14.88 13.58 -10.53
C LEU A 219 -15.25 12.40 -11.43
N SER A 220 -15.16 11.17 -10.92
CA SER A 220 -15.54 9.97 -11.66
C SER A 220 -17.00 10.03 -12.11
N LEU A 221 -17.94 10.35 -11.20
CA LEU A 221 -19.37 10.46 -11.53
C LEU A 221 -19.64 11.57 -12.54
N THR A 222 -19.05 12.75 -12.33
CA THR A 222 -19.25 13.90 -13.23
C THR A 222 -18.86 13.55 -14.65
N VAL A 223 -17.71 12.91 -14.83
CA VAL A 223 -17.21 12.56 -16.17
C VAL A 223 -18.01 11.41 -16.78
N ILE A 224 -18.39 10.40 -16.00
CA ILE A 224 -19.28 9.32 -16.49
C ILE A 224 -20.62 9.92 -16.95
N VAL A 225 -21.26 10.78 -16.16
CA VAL A 225 -22.54 11.41 -16.52
C VAL A 225 -22.40 12.34 -17.73
N ALA A 226 -21.32 13.12 -17.81
CA ALA A 226 -21.08 14.03 -18.92
C ALA A 226 -20.91 13.26 -20.25
N LEU A 227 -20.11 12.20 -20.23
CA LEU A 227 -19.74 11.43 -21.43
C LEU A 227 -20.76 10.35 -21.81
N THR A 228 -21.60 9.91 -20.88
CA THR A 228 -22.67 8.95 -21.20
C THR A 228 -23.69 9.58 -22.16
N LYS A 229 -24.16 8.78 -23.13
CA LYS A 229 -25.20 9.18 -24.09
C LYS A 229 -26.60 9.08 -23.49
N ILE A 230 -26.77 9.42 -22.22
CA ILE A 230 -28.09 9.51 -21.58
C ILE A 230 -28.84 10.67 -22.23
N LYS A 231 -30.14 10.51 -22.51
CA LYS A 231 -31.04 11.54 -23.06
C LYS A 231 -31.31 12.65 -22.03
N ILE A 232 -30.27 13.40 -21.67
CA ILE A 232 -30.32 14.56 -20.79
C ILE A 232 -29.78 15.75 -21.59
N THR A 233 -30.39 16.92 -21.43
CA THR A 233 -29.95 18.12 -22.15
C THR A 233 -28.55 18.54 -21.72
N ASN A 234 -27.76 19.11 -22.64
CA ASN A 234 -26.40 19.60 -22.32
C ASN A 234 -26.42 20.65 -21.18
N LYS A 235 -27.52 21.42 -21.04
CA LYS A 235 -27.72 22.36 -19.93
C LYS A 235 -27.76 21.67 -18.57
N VAL A 236 -28.43 20.53 -18.45
CA VAL A 236 -28.50 19.75 -17.20
C VAL A 236 -27.15 19.06 -16.92
N LYS A 237 -26.46 18.55 -17.94
CA LYS A 237 -25.10 18.01 -17.79
C LYS A 237 -24.12 19.07 -17.28
N PHE A 238 -24.21 20.28 -17.83
CA PHE A 238 -23.40 21.42 -17.40
C PHE A 238 -23.76 21.85 -15.97
N GLY A 239 -25.05 21.92 -15.63
CA GLY A 239 -25.51 22.23 -14.27
C GLY A 239 -25.02 21.23 -13.22
N ILE A 240 -25.09 19.93 -13.50
CA ILE A 240 -24.57 18.87 -12.61
C ILE A 240 -23.05 19.01 -12.45
N SER A 241 -22.32 19.26 -13.56
CA SER A 241 -20.87 19.43 -13.52
C SER A 241 -20.47 20.68 -12.74
N ALA A 242 -21.16 21.80 -12.94
CA ALA A 242 -20.94 23.03 -12.21
C ALA A 242 -21.25 22.89 -10.71
N PHE A 243 -22.31 22.16 -10.34
CA PHE A 243 -22.62 21.83 -8.96
C PHE A 243 -21.49 21.05 -8.29
N PHE A 244 -20.99 20.00 -8.94
CA PHE A 244 -19.90 19.18 -8.41
C PHE A 244 -18.57 19.93 -8.32
N ILE A 245 -18.27 20.82 -9.29
CA ILE A 245 -17.11 21.71 -9.23
C ILE A 245 -17.25 22.70 -8.06
N GLY A 246 -18.43 23.30 -7.87
CA GLY A 246 -18.71 24.18 -6.74
C GLY A 246 -18.58 23.48 -5.38
N LEU A 247 -19.11 22.25 -5.28
CA LEU A 247 -18.97 21.41 -4.09
C LEU A 247 -17.50 21.06 -3.80
N LEU A 248 -16.71 20.76 -4.83
CA LEU A 248 -15.28 20.49 -4.72
C LEU A 248 -14.51 21.71 -4.20
N VAL A 249 -14.79 22.91 -4.75
CA VAL A 249 -14.16 24.16 -4.28
C VAL A 249 -14.52 24.45 -2.82
N TYR A 250 -15.79 24.27 -2.43
CA TYR A 250 -16.24 24.44 -1.05
C TYR A 250 -15.52 23.49 -0.07
N LEU A 251 -15.40 22.21 -0.42
CA LEU A 251 -14.76 21.19 0.42
C LEU A 251 -13.24 21.42 0.59
N ILE A 252 -12.59 22.05 -0.39
CA ILE A 252 -11.17 22.41 -0.31
C ILE A 252 -10.97 23.63 0.62
N THR A 253 -11.86 24.61 0.60
CA THR A 253 -11.69 25.88 1.33
C THR A 253 -12.14 25.83 2.79
N PHE A 254 -13.19 25.07 3.12
CA PHE A 254 -13.78 25.09 4.46
C PHE A 254 -13.22 24.06 5.44
N VAL A 255 -12.51 23.03 4.98
CA VAL A 255 -11.97 22.01 5.87
C VAL A 255 -10.46 22.26 6.08
N LYS A 256 -10.13 23.15 7.01
CA LYS A 256 -8.75 23.29 7.51
C LYS A 256 -8.35 22.01 8.24
N SER A 257 -7.17 21.46 7.93
CA SER A 257 -6.58 20.40 8.74
C SER A 257 -5.06 20.46 8.73
N ASP A 258 -4.47 20.39 9.92
CA ASP A 258 -3.03 20.32 10.16
C ASP A 258 -2.34 19.17 9.39
N SER A 259 -3.09 18.13 9.01
CA SER A 259 -2.61 17.01 8.17
C SER A 259 -2.07 17.46 6.80
N SER A 260 -2.65 18.50 6.20
CA SER A 260 -2.20 18.97 4.87
C SER A 260 -0.83 19.64 4.93
N LEU A 261 -0.52 20.37 6.00
CA LEU A 261 0.80 20.98 6.21
C LEU A 261 1.89 19.92 6.44
N GLY A 262 1.56 18.85 7.16
CA GLY A 262 2.47 17.70 7.32
C GLY A 262 2.83 17.04 5.98
N ARG A 263 1.85 16.88 5.07
CA ARG A 263 2.10 16.35 3.72
C ARG A 263 2.95 17.28 2.86
N ILE A 264 2.70 18.59 2.90
CA ILE A 264 3.53 19.57 2.19
C ILE A 264 4.98 19.52 2.70
N PHE A 265 5.18 19.36 4.01
CA PHE A 265 6.51 19.14 4.58
C PHE A 265 7.17 17.87 4.03
N ILE A 266 6.45 16.74 4.00
CA ILE A 266 6.93 15.48 3.40
C ILE A 266 7.34 15.71 1.94
N TRP A 267 6.50 16.37 1.14
CA TRP A 267 6.77 16.64 -0.27
C TRP A 267 7.99 17.54 -0.48
N LYS A 268 8.17 18.55 0.36
CA LYS A 268 9.37 19.41 0.35
C LYS A 268 10.63 18.57 0.56
N LYS A 269 10.62 17.58 1.45
CA LYS A 269 11.76 16.67 1.67
C LYS A 269 11.94 15.69 0.52
N CYS A 270 10.85 15.17 -0.07
CA CYS A 270 10.94 14.34 -1.28
C CYS A 270 11.65 15.07 -2.42
N LEU A 271 11.32 16.35 -2.64
CA LEU A 271 11.97 17.19 -3.66
C LEU A 271 13.47 17.40 -3.41
N ALA A 272 13.93 17.28 -2.17
CA ALA A 272 15.35 17.36 -1.83
C ALA A 272 16.07 16.01 -2.00
N ILE A 273 15.36 14.89 -1.85
CA ILE A 273 15.90 13.53 -2.01
C ILE A 273 16.01 13.13 -3.49
N ILE A 274 15.00 13.45 -4.31
CA ILE A 274 14.92 13.01 -5.71
C ILE A 274 16.18 13.38 -6.52
N PRO A 275 16.76 14.59 -6.43
CA PRO A 275 17.96 14.94 -7.18
C PRO A 275 19.19 14.06 -6.90
N GLU A 276 19.31 13.46 -5.71
CA GLU A 276 20.44 12.58 -5.37
C GLU A 276 20.41 11.27 -6.17
N ASN A 277 19.22 10.81 -6.57
CA ASN A 277 19.02 9.59 -7.36
C ASN A 277 18.01 9.82 -8.49
N LEU A 278 18.29 10.81 -9.34
CA LEU A 278 17.31 11.41 -10.26
C LEU A 278 16.57 10.41 -11.16
N PHE A 279 17.30 9.54 -11.86
CA PHE A 279 16.68 8.66 -12.87
C PHE A 279 16.15 7.35 -12.27
N PHE A 280 16.89 6.79 -11.31
CA PHE A 280 16.67 5.42 -10.84
C PHE A 280 16.07 5.31 -9.44
N GLY A 281 16.06 6.41 -8.68
CA GLY A 281 15.63 6.39 -7.27
C GLY A 281 16.50 5.49 -6.40
N VAL A 282 16.01 5.21 -5.19
CA VAL A 282 16.78 4.47 -4.16
C VAL A 282 16.43 2.99 -4.04
N GLY A 283 15.41 2.50 -4.75
CA GLY A 283 14.90 1.13 -4.66
C GLY A 283 13.41 1.05 -4.30
N PHE A 284 12.69 0.05 -4.82
CA PHE A 284 11.25 -0.07 -4.64
C PHE A 284 10.92 -0.45 -3.20
N GLY A 285 9.93 0.20 -2.60
CA GLY A 285 9.58 -0.02 -1.19
C GLY A 285 10.54 0.59 -0.17
N ARG A 286 11.57 1.33 -0.59
CA ARG A 286 12.57 1.94 0.32
C ARG A 286 12.25 3.36 0.78
N PHE A 287 11.09 3.90 0.42
CA PHE A 287 10.75 5.28 0.80
C PHE A 287 10.84 5.54 2.30
N ALA A 288 10.20 4.71 3.12
CA ALA A 288 10.20 4.89 4.56
C ALA A 288 11.64 4.89 5.11
N PHE A 289 12.49 4.02 4.55
CA PHE A 289 13.89 3.96 4.95
C PHE A 289 14.65 5.26 4.63
N GLU A 290 14.62 5.69 3.37
CA GLU A 290 15.44 6.83 2.95
C GLU A 290 14.86 8.18 3.41
N TYR A 291 13.53 8.33 3.36
CA TYR A 291 12.86 9.55 3.80
C TYR A 291 13.18 9.87 5.26
N ASN A 292 13.04 8.89 6.16
CA ASN A 292 13.26 9.13 7.60
C ASN A 292 14.75 9.31 7.93
N LYS A 293 15.64 8.63 7.20
CA LYS A 293 17.09 8.87 7.26
C LYS A 293 17.42 10.32 6.88
N TYR A 294 16.91 10.80 5.74
CA TYR A 294 17.11 12.18 5.29
C TYR A 294 16.51 13.19 6.29
N GLN A 295 15.29 12.93 6.78
CA GLN A 295 14.65 13.79 7.79
C GLN A 295 15.46 13.88 9.08
N SER A 296 16.03 12.76 9.52
CA SER A 296 16.89 12.73 10.71
C SER A 296 18.15 13.58 10.54
N LEU A 297 18.84 13.45 9.40
CA LEU A 297 20.02 14.26 9.08
C LEU A 297 19.68 15.75 9.00
N TYR A 298 18.56 16.10 8.37
CA TYR A 298 18.08 17.48 8.30
C TYR A 298 17.94 18.13 9.68
N PHE A 299 17.31 17.45 10.64
CA PHE A 299 17.16 18.01 11.98
C PHE A 299 18.41 17.93 12.85
N LEU A 300 19.39 17.10 12.47
CA LEU A 300 20.69 17.04 13.14
C LEU A 300 21.58 18.23 12.77
N GLU A 301 21.51 18.70 11.52
CA GLU A 301 22.29 19.84 11.01
C GLU A 301 21.67 21.20 11.35
N LEU A 302 20.38 21.24 11.69
CA LEU A 302 19.69 22.48 12.05
C LEU A 302 20.06 22.95 13.46
N SER A 303 20.69 24.12 13.53
CA SER A 303 21.03 24.79 14.80
C SER A 303 19.81 25.34 15.55
N ASP A 304 18.70 25.63 14.85
CA ASP A 304 17.46 26.13 15.45
C ASP A 304 16.25 25.31 15.00
N ARG A 305 15.52 24.73 15.97
CA ARG A 305 14.40 23.83 15.68
C ARG A 305 13.14 24.64 15.34
N THR A 306 12.99 24.97 14.05
CA THR A 306 11.91 25.79 13.47
C THR A 306 10.49 25.19 13.64
N LYS A 307 9.46 25.92 13.16
CA LYS A 307 8.06 25.43 13.03
C LYS A 307 7.93 24.05 12.36
N GLU A 308 8.88 23.68 11.50
CA GLU A 308 8.88 22.37 10.81
C GLU A 308 9.03 21.20 11.77
N SER A 309 9.65 21.40 12.94
CA SER A 309 9.77 20.39 13.99
C SER A 309 8.43 19.85 14.51
N PHE A 310 7.37 20.68 14.46
CA PHE A 310 6.00 20.28 14.82
C PHE A 310 5.28 19.48 13.72
N LEU A 311 5.73 19.63 12.46
CA LEU A 311 5.20 18.91 11.30
C LEU A 311 5.88 17.56 11.10
N ALA A 312 7.14 17.44 11.52
CA ALA A 312 7.93 16.24 11.37
C ALA A 312 7.48 15.11 12.32
N ASP A 313 7.27 13.94 11.73
CA ASP A 313 7.09 12.66 12.40
C ASP A 313 7.59 11.55 11.46
N TYR A 314 7.67 10.33 11.96
CA TYR A 314 7.96 9.16 11.14
C TYR A 314 6.91 9.00 10.04
N SER A 315 7.36 8.80 8.80
CA SER A 315 6.48 8.61 7.65
C SER A 315 6.82 7.35 6.86
N GLU A 316 5.81 6.52 6.62
CA GLU A 316 5.93 5.30 5.79
C GLU A 316 5.67 5.57 4.31
N SER A 317 5.13 6.74 3.97
CA SER A 317 4.63 7.05 2.64
C SER A 317 4.73 8.54 2.32
N ALA A 318 4.90 8.86 1.03
CA ALA A 318 4.87 10.24 0.56
C ALA A 318 3.46 10.86 0.59
N PHE A 319 2.41 10.04 0.80
CA PHE A 319 1.01 10.45 0.64
C PHE A 319 0.75 11.12 -0.72
N ASN A 320 1.47 10.66 -1.73
CA ASN A 320 1.41 11.10 -3.12
C ASN A 320 2.19 10.08 -3.96
N GLU A 321 1.53 9.45 -4.92
CA GLU A 321 2.11 8.38 -5.74
C GLU A 321 3.30 8.86 -6.58
N PHE A 322 3.30 10.12 -7.03
CA PHE A 322 4.39 10.66 -7.84
C PHE A 322 5.64 10.94 -7.01
N PHE A 323 5.50 11.52 -5.81
CA PHE A 323 6.64 11.69 -4.91
C PHE A 323 7.16 10.35 -4.39
N GLN A 324 6.25 9.42 -4.15
CA GLN A 324 6.56 8.06 -3.77
C GLN A 324 7.46 7.37 -4.81
N LEU A 325 6.98 7.30 -6.05
CA LEU A 325 7.73 6.74 -7.16
C LEU A 325 8.97 7.58 -7.50
N GLY A 326 8.94 8.90 -7.32
CA GLY A 326 10.10 9.75 -7.54
C GLY A 326 11.26 9.40 -6.63
N VAL A 327 11.01 9.21 -5.34
CA VAL A 327 12.04 8.81 -4.38
C VAL A 327 12.50 7.38 -4.64
N GLU A 328 11.57 6.43 -4.79
CA GLU A 328 11.91 5.01 -4.90
C GLU A 328 12.50 4.66 -6.27
N MET A 329 11.91 5.17 -7.34
CA MET A 329 12.12 4.75 -8.73
C MET A 329 12.58 5.88 -9.66
N GLY A 330 12.83 7.08 -9.14
CA GLY A 330 13.27 8.23 -9.93
C GLY A 330 12.25 8.73 -10.95
N LEU A 331 12.71 9.61 -11.84
CA LEU A 331 11.90 10.17 -12.92
C LEU A 331 11.37 9.10 -13.89
N LEU A 332 12.06 7.97 -14.05
CA LEU A 332 11.60 6.88 -14.91
C LEU A 332 10.33 6.21 -14.34
N GLY A 333 10.28 5.99 -13.02
CA GLY A 333 9.07 5.46 -12.36
C GLY A 333 7.87 6.39 -12.54
N ILE A 334 8.08 7.70 -12.37
CA ILE A 334 7.06 8.72 -12.62
C ILE A 334 6.60 8.69 -14.09
N ALA A 335 7.55 8.64 -15.04
CA ALA A 335 7.26 8.62 -16.47
C ALA A 335 6.41 7.40 -16.87
N PHE A 336 6.68 6.22 -16.33
CA PHE A 336 5.86 5.03 -16.58
C PHE A 336 4.44 5.19 -16.04
N LEU A 337 4.27 5.70 -14.81
CA LEU A 337 2.93 5.94 -14.28
C LEU A 337 2.17 6.95 -15.13
N LEU A 338 2.81 8.05 -15.53
CA LEU A 338 2.22 9.04 -16.44
C LEU A 338 1.84 8.42 -17.78
N ALA A 339 2.69 7.56 -18.35
CA ALA A 339 2.38 6.86 -19.59
C ALA A 339 1.10 6.00 -19.45
N LEU A 340 0.96 5.22 -18.37
CA LEU A 340 -0.25 4.44 -18.10
C LEU A 340 -1.49 5.32 -17.94
N MET A 341 -1.37 6.45 -17.27
CA MET A 341 -2.46 7.41 -17.09
C MET A 341 -2.88 8.08 -18.40
N ILE A 342 -1.91 8.51 -19.21
CA ILE A 342 -2.14 9.04 -20.56
C ILE A 342 -2.85 8.00 -21.41
N CYS A 343 -2.52 6.71 -21.26
CA CYS A 343 -3.19 5.65 -22.00
C CYS A 343 -4.70 5.62 -21.70
N LEU A 344 -5.10 5.66 -20.42
CA LEU A 344 -6.52 5.68 -20.01
C LEU A 344 -7.29 6.88 -20.54
N PHE A 345 -6.63 8.03 -20.63
CA PHE A 345 -7.26 9.27 -21.06
C PHE A 345 -7.34 9.41 -22.60
N TYR A 346 -6.25 9.10 -23.29
CA TYR A 346 -6.07 9.48 -24.70
C TYR A 346 -6.43 8.36 -25.69
N PHE A 347 -6.32 7.08 -25.32
CA PHE A 347 -6.57 6.02 -26.31
C PHE A 347 -8.01 6.03 -26.79
N LYS A 348 -8.14 6.12 -28.11
CA LYS A 348 -9.41 6.17 -28.83
C LYS A 348 -10.05 4.79 -28.76
N ASP A 349 -10.84 4.57 -27.70
CA ASP A 349 -11.70 3.41 -27.57
C ASP A 349 -12.56 3.27 -28.83
N LYS A 350 -12.50 2.09 -29.47
CA LYS A 350 -13.31 1.77 -30.65
C LYS A 350 -14.81 1.78 -30.33
N ASN A 351 -15.16 1.49 -29.09
CA ASN A 351 -16.53 1.44 -28.62
C ASN A 351 -16.88 2.70 -27.81
N SER A 352 -17.62 3.62 -28.45
CA SER A 352 -18.05 4.87 -27.80
C SER A 352 -18.84 4.67 -26.49
N LEU A 353 -19.37 3.46 -26.23
CA LEU A 353 -20.12 3.15 -25.00
C LEU A 353 -19.21 2.92 -23.78
N THR A 354 -18.00 2.40 -23.96
CA THR A 354 -17.07 2.10 -22.84
C THR A 354 -16.14 3.26 -22.48
N LYS A 355 -16.02 4.27 -23.36
CA LYS A 355 -15.27 5.50 -23.09
C LYS A 355 -15.58 6.18 -21.74
N PRO A 356 -16.85 6.31 -21.29
CA PRO A 356 -17.15 6.89 -19.98
C PRO A 356 -16.56 6.09 -18.82
N PHE A 357 -16.50 4.76 -18.93
CA PHE A 357 -15.91 3.89 -17.90
C PHE A 357 -14.41 4.16 -17.73
N PHE A 358 -13.61 4.14 -18.81
CA PHE A 358 -12.17 4.37 -18.71
C PHE A 358 -11.83 5.77 -18.20
N ASN A 359 -12.60 6.77 -18.63
CA ASN A 359 -12.46 8.12 -18.08
C ASN A 359 -12.85 8.16 -16.61
N GLY A 360 -13.92 7.45 -16.20
CA GLY A 360 -14.30 7.29 -14.80
C GLY A 360 -13.18 6.68 -13.95
N VAL A 361 -12.52 5.63 -14.46
CA VAL A 361 -11.33 5.04 -13.81
C VAL A 361 -10.18 6.06 -13.73
N PHE A 362 -9.84 6.74 -14.82
CA PHE A 362 -8.80 7.78 -14.79
C PHE A 362 -9.07 8.86 -13.73
N TRP A 363 -10.30 9.40 -13.72
CA TRP A 363 -10.69 10.48 -12.83
C TRP A 363 -10.94 10.06 -11.38
N SER A 364 -11.19 8.77 -11.11
CA SER A 364 -11.21 8.25 -9.74
C SER A 364 -9.79 8.15 -9.16
N PHE A 365 -8.79 7.76 -9.96
CA PHE A 365 -7.42 7.57 -9.46
C PHE A 365 -6.60 8.87 -9.35
N ILE A 366 -6.86 9.91 -10.16
CA ILE A 366 -6.12 11.19 -10.10
C ILE A 366 -6.06 11.80 -8.67
N PRO A 367 -7.20 12.03 -7.97
CA PRO A 367 -7.17 12.61 -6.62
C PRO A 367 -6.50 11.71 -5.60
N LEU A 368 -6.58 10.40 -5.82
CA LEU A 368 -5.98 9.39 -4.96
C LEU A 368 -4.46 9.40 -5.11
N PHE A 369 -3.92 9.45 -6.33
CA PHE A 369 -2.48 9.57 -6.56
C PHE A 369 -1.88 10.88 -6.06
N LEU A 370 -2.66 11.97 -6.06
CA LEU A 370 -2.18 13.25 -5.53
C LEU A 370 -2.23 13.31 -3.99
N GLY A 371 -3.17 12.60 -3.37
CA GLY A 371 -3.40 12.66 -1.93
C GLY A 371 -2.90 11.45 -1.13
N TRP A 372 -2.51 10.37 -1.81
CA TRP A 372 -2.13 9.08 -1.23
C TRP A 372 -1.17 8.33 -2.17
N SER A 373 -0.48 7.33 -1.63
CA SER A 373 0.35 6.40 -2.41
C SER A 373 -0.35 5.04 -2.44
N VAL A 374 -1.33 4.91 -3.33
CA VAL A 374 -2.33 3.83 -3.34
C VAL A 374 -1.92 2.59 -4.14
N LEU A 375 -0.93 2.66 -5.04
CA LEU A 375 -0.54 1.51 -5.86
C LEU A 375 0.08 0.37 -5.06
N ARG A 376 0.64 0.68 -3.88
CA ARG A 376 1.18 -0.30 -2.94
C ARG A 376 0.10 -1.03 -2.15
N TYR A 377 -1.15 -0.58 -2.20
CA TYR A 377 -2.26 -1.31 -1.59
C TYR A 377 -2.83 -2.27 -2.61
N PHE A 378 -2.54 -3.56 -2.43
CA PHE A 378 -2.86 -4.61 -3.39
C PHE A 378 -4.28 -4.53 -4.00
N PRO A 379 -5.37 -4.41 -3.22
CA PRO A 379 -6.72 -4.35 -3.80
C PRO A 379 -6.96 -3.10 -4.65
N ILE A 380 -6.39 -1.96 -4.24
CA ILE A 380 -6.55 -0.68 -4.95
C ILE A 380 -5.76 -0.71 -6.27
N GLY A 381 -4.52 -1.22 -6.25
CA GLY A 381 -3.71 -1.45 -7.43
C GLY A 381 -4.40 -2.38 -8.44
N CYS A 382 -5.03 -3.46 -7.98
CA CYS A 382 -5.77 -4.39 -8.84
C CYS A 382 -6.83 -3.70 -9.69
N PHE A 383 -7.69 -2.85 -9.11
CA PHE A 383 -8.71 -2.14 -9.88
C PHE A 383 -8.12 -1.16 -10.91
N PHE A 384 -6.97 -0.53 -10.63
CA PHE A 384 -6.31 0.30 -11.64
C PHE A 384 -5.87 -0.53 -12.86
N PHE A 385 -5.19 -1.65 -12.60
CA PHE A 385 -4.68 -2.53 -13.66
C PHE A 385 -5.77 -3.33 -14.38
N VAL A 386 -6.90 -3.63 -13.73
CA VAL A 386 -8.10 -4.16 -14.41
C VAL A 386 -8.60 -3.17 -15.45
N GLY A 387 -8.70 -1.88 -15.11
CA GLY A 387 -9.09 -0.82 -16.05
C GLY A 387 -8.16 -0.76 -17.27
N LEU A 388 -6.84 -0.80 -17.03
CA LEU A 388 -5.83 -0.84 -18.09
C LEU A 388 -5.92 -2.10 -18.96
N ALA A 389 -6.12 -3.27 -18.36
CA ALA A 389 -6.23 -4.54 -19.09
C ALA A 389 -7.48 -4.57 -20.00
N LEU A 390 -8.60 -4.03 -19.52
CA LEU A 390 -9.82 -3.90 -20.31
C LEU A 390 -9.66 -2.92 -21.47
N LEU A 391 -8.94 -1.82 -21.27
CA LEU A 391 -8.61 -0.88 -22.34
C LEU A 391 -7.72 -1.55 -23.38
N SER A 392 -6.69 -2.27 -22.93
CA SER A 392 -5.74 -2.96 -23.81
C SER A 392 -6.44 -3.88 -24.81
N LYS A 393 -7.44 -4.68 -24.41
CA LYS A 393 -8.17 -5.53 -25.39
C LYS A 393 -9.04 -4.79 -26.41
N GLN A 394 -9.30 -3.49 -26.24
CA GLN A 394 -10.03 -2.68 -27.23
C GLN A 394 -9.11 -1.97 -28.23
N ILE A 395 -7.86 -1.75 -27.85
CA ILE A 395 -6.85 -1.10 -28.69
C ILE A 395 -6.46 -2.05 -29.84
N ARG A 396 -6.01 -1.50 -30.98
CA ARG A 396 -5.50 -2.32 -32.08
C ARG A 396 -4.19 -2.98 -31.68
N THR A 397 -3.96 -4.21 -32.12
CA THR A 397 -2.66 -4.88 -31.97
C THR A 397 -1.65 -4.16 -32.85
N GLU A 398 -0.62 -3.58 -32.22
CA GLU A 398 0.45 -2.85 -32.92
C GLU A 398 1.65 -3.75 -33.19
N PHE A 399 1.94 -4.67 -32.26
CA PHE A 399 3.08 -5.58 -32.36
C PHE A 399 2.61 -7.02 -32.46
N VAL A 400 3.10 -7.74 -33.46
CA VAL A 400 2.88 -9.18 -33.64
C VAL A 400 4.23 -9.85 -33.74
N PHE A 401 4.60 -10.59 -32.69
CA PHE A 401 5.82 -11.37 -32.66
C PHE A 401 5.51 -12.80 -33.10
N ASN A 402 5.90 -13.15 -34.31
CA ASN A 402 5.78 -14.52 -34.82
C ASN A 402 6.94 -15.35 -34.29
N LEU A 403 6.65 -16.26 -33.36
CA LEU A 403 7.65 -17.16 -32.81
C LEU A 403 7.56 -18.48 -33.58
N ASN A 404 8.38 -18.60 -34.62
CA ASN A 404 8.33 -19.76 -35.51
C ASN A 404 9.17 -20.92 -34.94
N PHE A 405 8.72 -21.50 -33.84
CA PHE A 405 9.36 -22.68 -33.25
C PHE A 405 9.04 -23.91 -34.11
N LYS A 406 9.94 -24.25 -35.05
CA LYS A 406 9.85 -25.50 -35.84
C LYS A 406 9.82 -26.76 -34.95
N ASN A 407 10.43 -26.68 -33.75
CA ASN A 407 10.48 -27.75 -32.77
C ASN A 407 9.58 -27.41 -31.57
N LYS A 408 8.82 -28.38 -31.03
CA LYS A 408 7.97 -28.19 -29.84
C LYS A 408 8.75 -28.19 -28.52
N LEU A 409 10.05 -28.49 -28.56
CA LEU A 409 10.94 -28.52 -27.39
C LEU A 409 10.92 -27.23 -26.53
N PRO A 410 11.00 -26.01 -27.10
CA PRO A 410 10.94 -24.76 -26.34
C PRO A 410 9.59 -24.57 -25.61
N ILE A 411 8.48 -24.95 -26.25
CA ILE A 411 7.14 -24.88 -25.65
C ILE A 411 7.05 -25.85 -24.46
N LYS A 412 7.55 -27.08 -24.63
CA LYS A 412 7.63 -28.07 -23.54
C LYS A 412 8.51 -27.56 -22.40
N PHE A 413 9.67 -26.98 -22.71
CA PHE A 413 10.58 -26.40 -21.73
C PHE A 413 9.93 -25.25 -20.95
N ILE A 414 9.33 -24.27 -21.64
CA ILE A 414 8.61 -23.15 -20.99
C ILE A 414 7.48 -23.69 -20.11
N SER A 415 6.68 -24.64 -20.61
CA SER A 415 5.59 -25.24 -19.83
C SER A 415 6.09 -25.97 -18.59
N PHE A 416 7.19 -26.72 -18.70
CA PHE A 416 7.82 -27.41 -17.58
C PHE A 416 8.40 -26.42 -16.56
N SER A 417 9.10 -25.39 -17.03
CA SER A 417 9.62 -24.30 -16.20
C SER A 417 8.51 -23.57 -15.46
N THR A 418 7.36 -23.28 -16.08
CA THR A 418 6.23 -22.65 -15.39
C THR A 418 5.67 -23.52 -14.27
N VAL A 419 5.61 -24.85 -14.46
CA VAL A 419 5.15 -25.79 -13.42
C VAL A 419 6.16 -25.87 -12.27
N ILE A 420 7.45 -25.94 -12.59
CA ILE A 420 8.51 -25.92 -11.56
C ILE A 420 8.45 -24.62 -10.77
N LEU A 421 8.37 -23.47 -11.43
CA LEU A 421 8.29 -22.17 -10.76
C LEU A 421 7.06 -22.06 -9.87
N ALA A 422 5.90 -22.57 -10.33
CA ALA A 422 4.70 -22.64 -9.50
C ALA A 422 4.90 -23.56 -8.28
N GLY A 423 5.49 -24.74 -8.46
CA GLY A 423 5.79 -25.67 -7.37
C GLY A 423 6.76 -25.09 -6.34
N LEU A 424 7.84 -24.46 -6.80
CA LEU A 424 8.82 -23.78 -5.95
C LEU A 424 8.19 -22.60 -5.20
N PHE A 425 7.37 -21.80 -5.87
CA PHE A 425 6.64 -20.70 -5.25
C PHE A 425 5.69 -21.21 -4.16
N ILE A 426 4.87 -22.22 -4.46
CA ILE A 426 3.93 -22.82 -3.48
C ILE A 426 4.70 -23.42 -2.31
N TYR A 427 5.76 -24.19 -2.55
CA TYR A 427 6.59 -24.79 -1.50
C TYR A 427 7.20 -23.72 -0.60
N ASN A 428 7.81 -22.69 -1.19
CA ASN A 428 8.40 -21.58 -0.45
C ASN A 428 7.35 -20.83 0.39
N ARG A 429 6.17 -20.55 -0.17
CA ARG A 429 5.08 -19.85 0.55
C ARG A 429 4.43 -20.73 1.63
N ALA A 430 4.28 -22.03 1.39
CA ALA A 430 3.81 -22.97 2.41
C ALA A 430 4.79 -23.04 3.59
N GLY A 431 6.10 -23.07 3.31
CA GLY A 431 7.15 -22.94 4.32
C GLY A 431 7.04 -21.63 5.10
N TYR A 432 6.91 -20.50 4.42
CA TYR A 432 6.74 -19.18 5.06
C TYR A 432 5.53 -19.13 6.00
N ILE A 433 4.39 -19.69 5.57
CA ILE A 433 3.16 -19.78 6.39
C ILE A 433 3.39 -20.69 7.59
N ALA A 434 3.99 -21.87 7.40
CA ALA A 434 4.26 -22.84 8.46
C ALA A 434 5.19 -22.25 9.53
N ILE A 435 6.24 -21.55 9.11
CA ILE A 435 7.17 -20.86 10.03
C ILE A 435 6.41 -19.78 10.80
N ASN A 436 5.67 -18.90 10.12
CA ASN A 436 4.87 -17.86 10.79
C ASN A 436 3.87 -18.45 11.80
N TRP A 437 3.17 -19.53 11.45
CA TRP A 437 2.24 -20.23 12.34
C TRP A 437 2.94 -20.86 13.55
N SER A 438 4.16 -21.36 13.37
CA SER A 438 4.96 -21.97 14.43
C SER A 438 5.37 -20.97 15.52
N ILE A 439 5.52 -19.69 15.15
CA ILE A 439 5.94 -18.59 16.03
C ILE A 439 4.80 -17.72 16.51
N GLN A 440 3.53 -18.03 16.25
CA GLN A 440 2.42 -17.17 16.68
C GLN A 440 2.12 -17.25 18.18
N ASN A 441 2.14 -18.47 18.73
CA ASN A 441 1.76 -18.73 20.12
C ASN A 441 3.01 -19.01 20.96
N ASP A 442 3.34 -18.06 21.83
CA ASP A 442 4.48 -18.09 22.75
C ASP A 442 4.37 -19.19 23.83
N LYS A 443 3.15 -19.71 24.05
CA LYS A 443 2.90 -20.82 24.98
C LYS A 443 3.29 -22.20 24.44
N LYS A 444 3.69 -22.32 23.16
CA LYS A 444 4.11 -23.61 22.60
C LYS A 444 5.47 -24.04 23.19
N PRO A 445 5.67 -25.33 23.54
CA PRO A 445 6.90 -25.80 24.18
C PRO A 445 8.16 -25.53 23.34
N ASN A 446 8.05 -25.61 22.01
CA ASN A 446 9.17 -25.36 21.09
C ASN A 446 9.24 -23.91 20.58
N TYR A 447 8.52 -22.98 21.20
CA TYR A 447 8.43 -21.59 20.70
C TYR A 447 9.80 -20.92 20.57
N ALA A 448 10.67 -21.02 21.59
CA ALA A 448 12.01 -20.44 21.57
C ALA A 448 12.88 -20.98 20.42
N LEU A 449 12.83 -22.30 20.21
CA LEU A 449 13.55 -22.97 19.12
C LEU A 449 13.02 -22.52 17.76
N ASN A 450 11.70 -22.58 17.56
CA ASN A 450 11.03 -22.16 16.32
C ASN A 450 11.34 -20.70 15.99
N LEU A 451 11.33 -19.82 17.00
CA LEU A 451 11.62 -18.41 16.81
C LEU A 451 13.07 -18.19 16.36
N SER A 452 14.02 -18.90 16.96
CA SER A 452 15.43 -18.81 16.54
C SER A 452 15.69 -19.40 15.15
N SER A 453 15.07 -20.54 14.82
CA SER A 453 15.26 -21.20 13.52
C SER A 453 14.62 -20.40 12.38
N ALA A 454 13.56 -19.64 12.67
CA ALA A 454 12.89 -18.79 11.68
C ALA A 454 13.74 -17.61 11.20
N PHE A 455 14.90 -17.34 11.81
CA PHE A 455 15.72 -16.17 11.48
C PHE A 455 16.20 -16.21 10.02
N SER A 456 16.59 -17.38 9.51
CA SER A 456 17.06 -17.53 8.12
C SER A 456 16.02 -17.09 7.09
N GLU A 457 14.75 -17.38 7.35
CA GLU A 457 13.64 -17.15 6.41
C GLU A 457 12.89 -15.84 6.66
N LEU A 458 12.87 -15.36 7.90
CA LEU A 458 12.08 -14.20 8.33
C LEU A 458 12.92 -12.97 8.73
N GLN A 459 14.24 -13.00 8.57
CA GLN A 459 15.13 -11.86 8.90
C GLN A 459 14.78 -10.54 8.20
N TYR A 460 13.97 -10.55 7.13
CA TYR A 460 13.48 -9.36 6.42
C TYR A 460 12.01 -9.00 6.74
N SER A 461 11.41 -9.65 7.74
CA SER A 461 10.08 -9.31 8.27
C SER A 461 10.24 -8.46 9.52
N ASP A 462 9.80 -7.21 9.48
CA ASP A 462 9.86 -6.29 10.61
C ASP A 462 9.11 -6.83 11.84
N ARG A 463 7.93 -7.42 11.64
CA ARG A 463 7.13 -8.06 12.68
C ARG A 463 7.87 -9.19 13.38
N TYR A 464 8.58 -10.03 12.61
CA TYR A 464 9.39 -11.10 13.17
C TYR A 464 10.58 -10.53 13.95
N ILE A 465 11.28 -9.53 13.39
CA ILE A 465 12.43 -8.90 14.04
C ILE A 465 12.05 -8.31 15.39
N TYR A 466 10.96 -7.56 15.49
CA TYR A 466 10.51 -7.01 16.78
C TYR A 466 10.21 -8.11 17.79
N LYS A 467 9.46 -9.13 17.36
CA LYS A 467 9.12 -10.29 18.19
C LYS A 467 10.36 -11.05 18.69
N TYR A 468 11.37 -11.20 17.83
CA TYR A 468 12.60 -11.90 18.20
C TYR A 468 13.49 -11.04 19.11
N CYS A 469 13.57 -9.73 18.88
CA CYS A 469 14.23 -8.79 19.78
C CYS A 469 13.58 -8.80 21.17
N ASP A 470 12.25 -8.74 21.26
CA ASP A 470 11.52 -8.83 22.54
C ASP A 470 11.92 -10.10 23.31
N PHE A 471 11.84 -11.25 22.64
CA PHE A 471 12.21 -12.53 23.23
C PHE A 471 13.65 -12.56 23.73
N LEU A 472 14.61 -12.06 22.95
CA LEU A 472 16.02 -12.04 23.33
C LEU A 472 16.29 -11.10 24.51
N ILE A 473 15.61 -9.95 24.55
CA ILE A 473 15.69 -9.00 25.65
C ILE A 473 15.10 -9.58 26.94
N GLU A 474 13.95 -10.26 26.87
CA GLU A 474 13.36 -10.96 28.02
C GLU A 474 14.28 -12.05 28.58
N LYS A 475 15.10 -12.68 27.72
CA LYS A 475 16.13 -13.64 28.12
C LYS A 475 17.46 -13.01 28.52
N ASN A 476 17.55 -11.68 28.54
CA ASN A 476 18.79 -10.92 28.76
C ASN A 476 19.94 -11.29 27.80
N ASP A 477 19.64 -11.84 26.62
CA ASP A 477 20.64 -12.13 25.59
C ASP A 477 20.87 -10.90 24.70
N TYR A 478 21.43 -9.85 25.31
CA TYR A 478 21.68 -8.58 24.63
C TYR A 478 22.72 -8.69 23.50
N LYS A 479 23.58 -9.72 23.54
CA LYS A 479 24.57 -9.95 22.47
C LYS A 479 23.88 -10.38 21.18
N ARG A 480 22.98 -11.37 21.25
CA ARG A 480 22.19 -11.79 20.07
C ARG A 480 21.17 -10.73 19.67
N ALA A 481 20.52 -10.08 20.64
CA ALA A 481 19.59 -9.00 20.35
C ALA A 481 20.25 -7.88 19.54
N ALA A 482 21.48 -7.49 19.89
CA ALA A 482 22.24 -6.51 19.13
C ALA A 482 22.55 -7.00 17.71
N PHE A 483 23.01 -8.24 17.55
CA PHE A 483 23.27 -8.81 16.23
C PHE A 483 22.02 -8.76 15.33
N VAL A 484 20.86 -9.13 15.87
CA VAL A 484 19.58 -9.08 15.14
C VAL A 484 19.22 -7.64 14.79
N ALA A 485 19.18 -6.73 15.77
CA ALA A 485 18.76 -5.36 15.56
C ALA A 485 19.72 -4.55 14.66
N GLU A 486 21.03 -4.66 14.87
CA GLU A 486 22.05 -3.96 14.07
C GLU A 486 22.08 -4.45 12.62
N ASN A 487 21.87 -5.77 12.38
CA ASN A 487 21.76 -6.28 11.02
C ASN A 487 20.48 -5.82 10.32
N SER A 488 19.36 -5.79 11.05
CA SER A 488 18.09 -5.32 10.51
C SER A 488 18.12 -3.83 10.16
N ASN A 489 18.91 -3.02 10.88
CA ASN A 489 19.05 -1.57 10.63
C ASN A 489 19.63 -1.24 9.22
N LYS A 490 20.12 -2.23 8.48
CA LYS A 490 20.57 -2.06 7.09
C LYS A 490 19.42 -1.86 6.10
N TRP A 491 18.21 -2.34 6.42
CA TRP A 491 17.04 -2.31 5.54
C TRP A 491 15.77 -1.83 6.25
N LEU A 492 15.68 -1.99 7.56
CA LEU A 492 14.59 -1.52 8.40
C LEU A 492 15.01 -0.24 9.12
N ASN A 493 14.21 0.82 9.01
CA ASN A 493 14.49 2.09 9.64
C ASN A 493 13.22 2.68 10.25
N SER A 494 12.76 2.05 11.33
CA SER A 494 11.52 2.38 12.03
C SER A 494 11.78 2.88 13.45
N PRO A 495 10.88 3.68 14.05
CA PRO A 495 11.00 4.07 15.45
C PRO A 495 11.07 2.87 16.39
N ALA A 496 10.32 1.79 16.09
CA ALA A 496 10.33 0.57 16.88
C ALA A 496 11.71 -0.09 16.90
N LEU A 497 12.39 -0.21 15.74
CA LEU A 497 13.74 -0.77 15.70
C LEU A 497 14.73 0.06 16.53
N TYR A 498 14.68 1.38 16.42
CA TYR A 498 15.55 2.26 17.20
C TYR A 498 15.23 2.23 18.70
N HIS A 499 13.98 1.93 19.08
CA HIS A 499 13.64 1.64 20.46
C HIS A 499 14.34 0.38 21.00
N TYR A 500 14.45 -0.67 20.17
CA TYR A 500 15.25 -1.85 20.52
C TYR A 500 16.74 -1.53 20.57
N LEU A 501 17.28 -0.87 19.55
CA LEU A 501 18.72 -0.54 19.46
C LEU A 501 19.17 0.26 20.68
N TYR A 502 18.49 1.34 21.05
CA TYR A 502 18.93 2.14 22.20
C TYR A 502 18.91 1.30 23.49
N ARG A 503 17.86 0.49 23.70
CA ARG A 503 17.73 -0.31 24.93
C ARG A 503 18.83 -1.36 25.01
N ILE A 504 19.08 -2.06 23.90
CA ILE A 504 20.13 -3.07 23.81
C ILE A 504 21.51 -2.44 24.03
N HIS A 505 21.81 -1.31 23.39
CA HIS A 505 23.08 -0.61 23.57
C HIS A 505 23.24 -0.06 24.99
N PHE A 506 22.17 0.42 25.62
CA PHE A 506 22.18 0.88 27.00
C PHE A 506 22.52 -0.25 27.97
N GLU A 507 21.85 -1.40 27.87
CA GLU A 507 22.10 -2.58 28.73
C GLU A 507 23.52 -3.14 28.54
N ARG A 508 24.06 -3.01 27.32
CA ARG A 508 25.46 -3.36 27.02
C ARG A 508 26.49 -2.31 27.45
N LYS A 509 26.05 -1.21 28.09
CA LYS A 509 26.88 -0.06 28.49
C LYS A 509 27.57 0.64 27.31
N GLU A 510 27.04 0.48 26.10
CA GLU A 510 27.50 1.12 24.87
C GLU A 510 26.86 2.52 24.73
N TYR A 511 27.01 3.38 25.74
CA TYR A 511 26.27 4.64 25.87
C TYR A 511 26.40 5.56 24.65
N LYS A 512 27.56 5.57 23.98
CA LYS A 512 27.76 6.37 22.76
C LYS A 512 26.85 5.93 21.61
N LYS A 513 26.58 4.63 21.47
CA LYS A 513 25.65 4.11 20.45
C LYS A 513 24.21 4.42 20.85
N ALA A 514 23.83 4.13 22.09
CA ALA A 514 22.50 4.41 22.60
C ALA A 514 22.11 5.90 22.49
N ILE A 515 23.05 6.83 22.69
CA ILE A 515 22.83 8.27 22.45
C ILE A 515 22.52 8.52 20.96
N LYS A 516 23.30 7.94 20.03
CA LYS A 516 23.05 8.10 18.59
C LYS A 516 21.69 7.55 18.18
N ASP A 517 21.25 6.43 18.75
CA ASP A 517 19.93 5.85 18.46
C ASP A 517 18.80 6.75 18.96
N LEU A 518 18.98 7.37 20.13
CA LEU A 518 18.03 8.34 20.67
C LEU A 518 18.03 9.66 19.88
N ASP A 519 19.19 10.14 19.46
CA ASP A 519 19.30 11.32 18.58
C ASP A 519 18.55 11.08 17.28
N TYR A 520 18.67 9.87 16.70
CA TYR A 520 17.89 9.49 15.53
C TYR A 520 16.37 9.58 15.80
N LEU A 521 15.89 8.97 16.89
CA LEU A 521 14.47 9.03 17.30
C LEU A 521 13.97 10.46 17.54
N ILE A 522 14.81 11.31 18.15
CA ILE A 522 14.53 12.73 18.38
C ILE A 522 14.42 13.47 17.05
N ASN A 523 15.25 13.15 16.06
CA ASN A 523 15.32 13.91 14.82
C ASN A 523 14.27 13.46 13.80
N ILE A 524 13.81 12.20 13.81
CA ILE A 524 12.65 11.79 13.01
C ILE A 524 11.32 12.31 13.58
N SER A 525 11.24 12.53 14.90
CA SER A 525 10.01 13.04 15.54
C SER A 525 10.33 14.09 16.62
N PRO A 526 10.79 15.30 16.26
CA PRO A 526 11.26 16.34 17.20
C PRO A 526 10.26 16.76 18.28
N SER A 527 8.97 16.60 18.00
CA SER A 527 7.89 16.95 18.91
C SER A 527 7.59 15.90 19.99
N LYS A 528 8.11 14.66 19.86
CA LYS A 528 7.90 13.58 20.84
C LYS A 528 8.78 13.77 22.08
N ILE A 529 8.15 13.72 23.25
CA ILE A 529 8.83 13.89 24.54
C ILE A 529 9.64 12.64 24.93
N TYR A 530 9.10 11.45 24.66
CA TYR A 530 9.69 10.20 25.13
C TYR A 530 11.17 10.01 24.73
N PRO A 531 11.60 10.18 23.47
CA PRO A 531 13.00 10.02 23.11
C PRO A 531 13.93 11.00 23.84
N LYS A 532 13.48 12.24 24.07
CA LYS A 532 14.25 13.26 24.81
C LYS A 532 14.35 12.92 26.30
N TYR A 533 13.24 12.46 26.88
CA TYR A 533 13.20 11.97 28.27
C TYR A 533 14.16 10.78 28.47
N ALA A 534 14.15 9.81 27.56
CA ALA A 534 15.06 8.66 27.61
C ALA A 534 16.52 9.10 27.50
N LEU A 535 16.83 10.08 26.64
CA LEU A 535 18.18 10.65 26.51
C LEU A 535 18.63 11.36 27.78
N ALA A 536 17.76 12.14 28.43
CA ALA A 536 18.06 12.78 29.70
C ALA A 536 18.38 11.75 30.80
N LYS A 537 17.58 10.67 30.90
CA LYS A 537 17.86 9.57 31.84
C LYS A 537 19.19 8.88 31.55
N LEU A 538 19.50 8.66 30.28
CA LEU A 538 20.79 8.09 29.89
C LEU A 538 21.96 9.00 30.30
N TYR A 539 21.83 10.32 30.17
CA TYR A 539 22.85 11.25 30.65
C TYR A 539 23.00 11.23 32.18
N TYR A 540 21.90 11.13 32.94
CA TYR A 540 21.97 10.93 34.39
C TYR A 540 22.67 9.61 34.75
N SER A 541 22.33 8.50 34.08
CA SER A 541 22.94 7.19 34.33
C SER A 541 24.41 7.08 33.90
N SER A 542 24.84 7.84 32.90
CA SER A 542 26.23 7.87 32.43
C SER A 542 27.10 8.91 33.14
N GLY A 543 26.55 9.64 34.13
CA GLY A 543 27.28 10.64 34.92
C GLY A 543 27.45 12.00 34.24
N ASN A 544 26.85 12.23 33.07
CA ASN A 544 26.95 13.51 32.35
C ASN A 544 25.88 14.51 32.80
N LYS A 545 25.94 14.89 34.08
CA LYS A 545 24.90 15.69 34.77
C LYS A 545 24.63 17.03 34.09
N SER A 546 25.66 17.75 33.67
CA SER A 546 25.51 19.07 33.02
C SER A 546 24.64 18.99 31.76
N LYS A 547 24.88 17.99 30.91
CA LYS A 547 24.03 17.76 29.72
C LYS A 547 22.63 17.30 30.09
N ALA A 548 22.49 16.45 31.10
CA ALA A 548 21.20 15.97 31.59
C ALA A 548 20.32 17.15 32.06
N ASP A 549 20.86 18.03 32.91
CA ASP A 549 20.13 19.17 33.48
C ASP A 549 19.76 20.20 32.39
N SER A 550 20.67 20.44 31.44
CA SER A 550 20.39 21.32 30.29
C SER A 550 19.23 20.78 29.45
N LEU A 551 19.29 19.50 29.08
CA LEU A 551 18.25 18.85 28.27
C LEU A 551 16.91 18.77 29.03
N THR A 552 16.94 18.46 30.32
CA THR A 552 15.74 18.47 31.18
C THR A 552 15.05 19.83 31.17
N LYS A 553 15.80 20.93 31.33
CA LYS A 553 15.25 22.29 31.27
C LYS A 553 14.62 22.61 29.91
N GLU A 554 15.19 22.10 28.81
CA GLU A 554 14.60 22.22 27.47
C GLU A 554 13.28 21.43 27.37
N ILE A 555 13.28 20.16 27.80
CA ILE A 555 12.10 19.28 27.75
C ILE A 555 10.91 19.88 28.51
N LEU A 556 11.15 20.47 29.68
CA LEU A 556 10.09 21.07 30.48
C LEU A 556 9.42 22.25 29.76
N LYS A 557 10.16 23.01 28.95
CA LYS A 557 9.64 24.14 28.15
C LYS A 557 8.87 23.70 26.90
N ILE A 558 9.11 22.50 26.37
CA ILE A 558 8.44 22.02 25.15
C ILE A 558 6.95 21.83 25.40
N LYS A 559 6.11 22.39 24.52
CA LYS A 559 4.68 22.07 24.46
C LYS A 559 4.48 20.83 23.58
N PRO A 560 4.11 19.66 24.15
CA PRO A 560 3.97 18.44 23.37
C PRO A 560 2.74 18.51 22.45
N LYS A 561 2.81 17.81 21.31
CA LYS A 561 1.70 17.71 20.34
C LYS A 561 0.50 16.95 20.91
N ILE A 562 0.76 15.94 21.74
CA ILE A 562 -0.23 15.13 22.45
C ILE A 562 0.12 15.19 23.92
N ILE A 563 -0.85 15.58 24.77
CA ILE A 563 -0.72 15.55 26.23
C ILE A 563 -1.48 14.31 26.70
N ASN A 564 -0.75 13.37 27.29
CA ASN A 564 -1.32 12.18 27.95
C ASN A 564 -0.65 11.98 29.32
N ALA A 565 -1.15 11.01 30.09
CA ALA A 565 -0.62 10.69 31.42
C ALA A 565 0.89 10.43 31.40
N ASP A 566 1.39 9.68 30.41
CA ASP A 566 2.82 9.35 30.29
C ASP A 566 3.69 10.60 30.12
N VAL A 567 3.27 11.55 29.29
CA VAL A 567 4.01 12.82 29.08
C VAL A 567 4.05 13.64 30.36
N ILE A 568 2.96 13.64 31.14
CA ILE A 568 2.92 14.33 32.44
C ILE A 568 3.88 13.65 33.41
N LEU A 569 3.80 12.33 33.56
CA LEU A 569 4.67 11.54 34.44
C LEU A 569 6.15 11.70 34.08
N MET A 570 6.51 11.62 32.79
CA MET A 570 7.87 11.83 32.31
C MET A 570 8.41 13.22 32.70
N LYS A 571 7.59 14.28 32.56
CA LYS A 571 8.01 15.63 32.95
C LYS A 571 8.17 15.78 34.46
N GLU A 572 7.26 15.21 35.25
CA GLU A 572 7.37 15.23 36.71
C GLU A 572 8.62 14.48 37.20
N GLU A 573 8.89 13.30 36.64
CA GLU A 573 10.09 12.54 36.98
C GLU A 573 11.37 13.35 36.69
N LEU A 574 11.44 14.00 35.52
CA LEU A 574 12.58 14.88 35.20
C LEU A 574 12.73 16.07 36.16
N LYS A 575 11.62 16.67 36.64
CA LYS A 575 11.69 17.69 37.68
C LYS A 575 12.28 17.14 38.98
N THR A 576 11.91 15.91 39.37
CA THR A 576 12.48 15.29 40.58
C THR A 576 13.98 15.05 40.44
N TYR A 577 14.47 14.63 39.26
CA TYR A 577 15.91 14.49 38.99
C TYR A 577 16.67 15.82 39.05
N LEU A 578 16.06 16.89 38.53
CA LEU A 578 16.62 18.25 38.60
C LEU A 578 16.71 18.75 40.05
N ASN A 579 15.70 18.44 40.88
CA ASN A 579 15.59 18.94 42.26
C ASN A 579 16.36 18.10 43.28
N LYS A 580 16.47 16.77 43.14
CA LYS A 580 17.23 15.90 44.05
C LYS A 580 18.74 16.13 44.02
N ASN A 581 19.22 16.82 43.01
CA ASN A 581 20.64 17.00 42.72
C ASN A 581 21.09 18.47 42.77
N ASN A 582 20.20 19.39 43.18
CA ASN A 582 20.57 20.72 43.69
C ASN A 582 20.73 20.62 45.20
#